data_AF-A0A3B8MHG7-F1
#
_entry.id   AF-A0A3B8MHG7-F1
#
_cell.length_a   1.000
_cell.length_b   1.000
_cell.length_c   1.000
_cell.angle_alpha   90.00
_cell.angle_beta   90.00
_cell.angle_gamma   90.00
#
_symmetry.space_group_name_H-M   'P 1'
#
loop_
_entity.id
_entity.type
_entity.pdbx_description
1 polymer ?
#
loop_
_entity_poly.entity_id
_entity_poly.type
_entity_poly.pdbx_seq_one_letter_code
_entity_poly.pdbx_strand_id
1 'polypeptide(L)' 'MPIRLERTLTAGLVVAYVAYTTHVTWLCDDAFITLRTVDNFLQGHGPTWNVVERVQCYTHPLWFLVLSASPASAMDWLC' A
#
# COMPACT_ATOMS: atom_id res chain seq x y z
N MET A 1 38.96 -15.01 9.91
CA MET A 1 37.85 -14.35 10.63
C MET A 1 36.85 -13.54 9.76
N PRO A 2 36.65 -13.74 8.43
CA PRO A 2 35.62 -12.98 7.68
C PRO A 2 34.21 -13.61 7.70
N ILE A 3 34.11 -14.94 7.82
CA ILE A 3 32.86 -15.71 7.65
C ILE A 3 31.78 -15.44 8.70
N ARG A 4 32.16 -14.91 9.88
CA ARG A 4 31.18 -14.60 10.93
C ARG A 4 30.52 -13.25 10.72
N LEU A 5 31.24 -12.29 10.14
CA LEU A 5 30.75 -10.94 9.87
C LEU A 5 29.72 -10.92 8.74
N GLU A 6 30.01 -11.61 7.64
CA GLU A 6 29.08 -11.73 6.50
C GLU A 6 27.74 -12.32 6.94
N ARG A 7 27.75 -13.39 7.74
CA ARG A 7 26.54 -14.06 8.23
C ARG A 7 25.74 -13.16 9.17
N THR A 8 26.39 -12.38 10.02
CA THR A 8 25.69 -11.40 10.89
C THR A 8 25.06 -10.26 10.10
N LEU A 9 25.73 -9.79 9.04
CA LEU A 9 25.18 -8.74 8.17
C LEU A 9 23.99 -9.24 7.37
N THR A 10 24.10 -10.42 6.76
CA THR A 10 22.98 -11.05 6.04
C THR A 10 21.80 -11.29 6.97
N ALA A 11 22.03 -11.82 8.17
CA ALA A 11 20.96 -12.01 9.14
C ALA A 11 20.30 -10.68 9.55
N GLY A 12 21.10 -9.62 9.77
CA GLY A 12 20.58 -8.29 10.06
C GLY A 12 19.71 -7.72 8.91
N LEU A 13 20.14 -7.89 7.66
CA LEU A 13 19.37 -7.45 6.49
C LEU A 13 18.06 -8.22 6.33
N VAL A 14 18.08 -9.54 6.54
CA VAL A 14 16.85 -10.36 6.49
C VAL A 14 15.87 -9.94 7.58
N VAL A 15 16.35 -9.70 8.81
CA VAL A 15 15.48 -9.21 9.90
C VAL A 15 14.91 -7.84 9.58
N ALA A 16 15.72 -6.92 9.05
CA ALA A 16 15.25 -5.59 8.65
C ALA A 16 14.19 -5.66 7.54
N TYR A 17 14.41 -6.52 6.54
CA TYR A 17 13.46 -6.74 5.45
C TYR A 17 12.13 -7.31 5.97
N VAL A 18 12.17 -8.36 6.78
CA VAL A 18 10.96 -8.98 7.36
C VAL A 18 10.21 -7.99 8.26
N ALA A 19 10.92 -7.19 9.05
CA ALA A 19 10.31 -6.15 9.87
C ALA A 19 9.61 -5.08 9.02
N TYR A 20 10.25 -4.64 7.94
CA TYR A 20 9.69 -3.69 6.99
C TYR A 20 8.44 -4.24 6.30
N THR A 21 8.52 -5.45 5.72
CA THR A 21 7.37 -6.05 5.04
C THR A 21 6.21 -6.27 6.00
N THR A 22 6.48 -6.74 7.22
CA THR A 22 5.43 -6.92 8.23
C THR A 22 4.73 -5.60 8.48
N HIS A 23 5.46 -4.50 8.70
CA HIS A 23 4.88 -3.17 8.93
C HIS A 23 4.00 -2.68 7.76
N VAL A 24 4.33 -3.02 6.52
CA VAL A 24 3.56 -2.62 5.33
C VAL A 24 2.37 -3.57 5.08
N THR A 25 2.45 -4.84 5.47
CA THR A 25 1.41 -5.86 5.23
C THR A 25 0.16 -5.74 6.11
N TRP A 26 0.20 -4.95 7.19
CA TRP A 26 -0.98 -4.70 8.03
C TRP A 26 -1.90 -3.65 7.41
N LEU A 27 -2.41 -3.93 6.20
CA LEU A 27 -3.51 -3.18 5.61
C LEU A 27 -4.84 -3.77 6.09
N CYS A 28 -5.66 -2.94 6.75
CA CYS A 28 -7.04 -3.31 7.06
C CYS A 28 -7.89 -3.38 5.77
N ASP A 29 -8.93 -4.21 5.76
CA ASP A 29 -9.82 -4.38 4.60
C ASP A 29 -10.47 -3.04 4.18
N ASP A 30 -10.89 -2.20 5.13
CA ASP A 30 -11.45 -0.86 4.84
C ASP A 30 -10.42 0.10 4.21
N ALA A 31 -9.14 -0.03 4.62
CA ALA A 31 -8.04 0.73 4.01
C ALA A 31 -7.76 0.25 2.59
N PHE A 32 -7.79 -1.07 2.36
CA PHE A 32 -7.68 -1.65 1.03
C PHE A 32 -8.83 -1.20 0.12
N ILE A 33 -10.06 -1.17 0.63
CA ILE A 33 -11.25 -0.67 -0.06
C ILE A 33 -11.03 0.75 -0.58
N THR A 34 -10.55 1.61 0.32
CA THR A 34 -10.31 3.02 0.02
C THR A 34 -9.18 3.21 -0.98
N LEU A 35 -8.05 2.51 -0.80
CA LEU A 35 -6.86 2.68 -1.64
C LEU A 35 -7.07 2.21 -3.08
N ARG A 36 -7.75 1.09 -3.33
CA ARG A 36 -8.12 0.69 -4.70
C ARG A 36 -9.05 1.70 -5.35
N THR A 37 -9.98 2.28 -4.58
CA THR A 37 -10.89 3.30 -5.10
C THR A 37 -10.14 4.59 -5.44
N VAL A 38 -9.13 4.95 -4.65
CA VAL A 38 -8.20 6.06 -4.94
C VAL A 38 -7.40 5.78 -6.20
N ASP A 39 -6.85 4.57 -6.35
CA ASP A 39 -6.10 4.16 -7.54
C ASP A 39 -6.96 4.26 -8.82
N ASN A 40 -8.18 3.72 -8.81
CA ASN A 40 -9.14 3.88 -9.90
C ASN A 40 -9.46 5.35 -10.20
N PHE A 41 -9.59 6.18 -9.16
CA PHE A 41 -9.84 7.61 -9.32
C PHE A 41 -8.65 8.32 -10.01
N LEU A 42 -7.42 8.01 -9.60
CA LEU A 42 -6.19 8.59 -10.15
C LEU A 42 -5.91 8.13 -11.58
N GLN A 43 -6.25 6.88 -11.91
CA GLN A 43 -6.16 6.34 -13.28
C GLN A 43 -7.27 6.87 -14.21
N GLY A 44 -8.21 7.67 -13.70
CA GLY A 44 -9.28 8.28 -14.50
C GLY A 44 -10.53 7.41 -14.68
N HIS A 45 -10.63 6.27 -13.99
CA HIS A 45 -11.82 5.42 -13.96
C HIS A 45 -12.93 5.97 -13.05
N GLY A 46 -12.61 6.97 -12.23
CA GLY A 46 -13.52 7.61 -11.27
C GLY A 46 -13.53 6.91 -9.91
N PRO A 47 -14.23 7.48 -8.90
CA PRO A 47 -14.22 6.98 -7.54
C PRO A 47 -15.13 5.75 -7.40
N THR A 48 -14.71 4.63 -7.99
CA THR A 48 -15.44 3.37 -8.02
C THR A 48 -14.55 2.22 -7.60
N TRP A 49 -15.13 1.18 -7.01
CA TRP A 49 -14.41 -0.04 -6.66
C TRP A 49 -14.13 -0.94 -7.87
N ASN A 50 -15.12 -1.10 -8.75
CA ASN A 50 -15.06 -1.86 -9.99
C ASN A 50 -15.16 -0.91 -11.18
N VAL A 51 -14.25 -0.99 -12.15
CA VAL A 51 -14.27 -0.10 -13.32
C VAL A 51 -15.52 -0.30 -14.19
N VAL A 52 -16.04 -1.53 -14.23
CA VAL A 52 -17.24 -1.89 -15.01
C VAL A 52 -18.54 -1.51 -14.30
N GLU A 53 -18.52 -1.42 -12.97
CA GLU A 53 -19.71 -1.17 -12.14
C GLU A 53 -19.50 0.04 -11.24
N ARG A 54 -20.35 1.06 -11.39
CA ARG A 54 -20.25 2.31 -10.61
C ARG A 54 -20.74 2.10 -9.17
N VAL A 55 -19.89 1.52 -8.33
CA VAL A 55 -20.16 1.25 -6.91
C VAL A 55 -19.14 1.96 -6.01
N GLN A 56 -19.65 2.68 -5.01
CA GLN A 56 -18.86 3.35 -3.97
C GLN A 56 -18.93 2.54 -2.67
N CYS A 57 -17.78 1.99 -2.25
CA CYS A 57 -17.70 1.11 -1.09
C CYS A 57 -16.99 1.75 0.12
N TYR A 58 -16.31 2.89 -0.06
CA TYR A 58 -15.62 3.56 1.04
C TYR A 58 -16.62 4.31 1.93
N THR A 59 -16.43 4.22 3.24
CA THR A 59 -17.33 4.82 4.24
C THR A 59 -16.84 6.18 4.75
N HIS A 60 -15.65 6.62 4.32
CA HIS A 60 -14.94 7.79 4.84
C HIS A 60 -14.56 8.78 3.70
N PRO A 61 -15.50 9.59 3.17
CA PRO A 61 -15.28 10.41 1.95
C PRO A 61 -14.23 11.51 2.13
N LEU A 62 -14.12 12.12 3.31
CA LEU A 62 -13.07 13.11 3.58
C LEU A 62 -11.68 12.45 3.58
N TRP A 63 -11.57 11.25 4.14
CA TRP A 63 -10.32 10.49 4.17
C TRP A 63 -9.91 10.04 2.76
N PHE A 64 -10.87 9.61 1.95
CA PHE A 64 -10.65 9.33 0.52
C PHE A 64 -10.01 10.53 -0.20
N LEU A 65 -10.55 11.74 -0.05
CA LEU A 65 -10.01 12.95 -0.69
C LEU A 65 -8.59 13.27 -0.23
N VAL A 66 -8.32 13.14 1.06
CA VAL A 66 -6.97 13.33 1.63
C VAL A 66 -5.98 12.34 1.01
N LEU A 67 -6.38 11.07 0.88
CA LEU A 67 -5.54 10.04 0.28
C LEU A 67 -5.33 10.27 -1.23
N SER A 68 -6.37 10.67 -1.97
CA SER A 68 -6.26 11.01 -3.40
C SER A 68 -5.36 12.22 -3.67
N ALA A 69 -5.22 13.13 -2.70
CA ALA A 69 -4.33 14.28 -2.82
C ALA A 69 -2.86 13.96 -2.50
N SER A 70 -2.57 12.81 -1.88
CA SER A 70 -1.21 12.42 -1.50
C SER A 70 -0.45 11.81 -2.69
N PRO A 71 0.77 12.28 -3.02
CA PRO A 71 1.60 11.65 -4.05
C PRO A 71 2.03 10.21 -3.72
N ALA A 72 1.89 9.78 -2.45
CA ALA A 72 2.16 8.41 -2.01
C ALA A 72 1.02 7.41 -2.34
N SER A 73 -0.10 7.88 -2.87
CA SER A 73 -1.24 7.04 -3.28
C SER A 73 -1.02 6.34 -4.63
N ALA A 74 0.03 6.72 -5.36
CA ALA A 74 0.55 5.91 -6.45
C ALA A 74 1.06 4.60 -5.86
N MET A 75 0.21 3.58 -5.91
CA MET A 75 0.49 2.19 -5.58
C MET A 75 1.56 1.58 -6.52
N ASP A 76 2.42 2.39 -7.14
CA ASP A 76 3.56 2.00 -7.96
C ASP A 76 4.68 1.39 -7.12
N TRP A 77 4.66 1.59 -5.79
CA TRP A 77 5.64 1.03 -4.85
C TRP A 77 5.42 -0.45 -4.50
N LEU A 78 4.31 -1.06 -4.93
CA LEU A 78 3.97 -2.47 -4.68
C LEU A 78 4.16 -3.38 -5.92
N CYS A 79 4.56 -2.83 -7.07
CA CYS A 79 4.98 -3.56 -8.27
C CYS A 79 6.51 -3.55 -8.40
#